data_AF-A0A293MFJ8-F1
#
_entry.id   AF-A0A293MFJ8-F1
#
_cell.length_a   1.000
_cell.length_b   1.000
_cell.length_c   1.000
_cell.angle_alpha   90.00
_cell.angle_beta   90.00
_cell.angle_gamma   90.00
#
_symmetry.space_group_name_H-M   'P 1'
#
loop_
_entity.id
_entity.type
_entity.pdbx_description
1 polymer ?
#
loop_
_entity_poly.entity_id
_entity_poly.type
_entity_poly.pdbx_seq_one_letter_code
_entity_poly.pdbx_strand_id
1 'polypeptide(L)'
;MFETMALQVEQLLAKLGQLNEQMSAQCQGAAPGGGTTMMHTLQRHRDILQDYMHEFQKTRSNIQARRERDQLLGSVRRDIDSYKNSSSLSRRSEGYLKEHEHLRNSERLVHDQINIAMRTKDELKSQRGALKAIQTRMTTLANRFPMINSLVQRINLRKRRDSIILGIVVGLCVVFLMLYIAH
;
A
#
# COMPACT_ATOMS: atom_id res chain seq x y z
N MET A 1 -27.31 33.85 -26.98
CA MET A 1 -27.97 34.26 -25.71
C MET A 1 -27.17 35.30 -24.92
N PHE A 2 -25.89 35.07 -24.59
CA PHE A 2 -25.09 36.11 -23.91
C PHE A 2 -24.91 37.38 -24.75
N GLU A 3 -24.58 37.25 -26.04
CA GLU A 3 -24.36 38.39 -26.94
C GLU A 3 -25.62 39.25 -27.10
N THR A 4 -26.79 38.63 -27.20
CA THR A 4 -28.07 39.33 -27.28
C THR A 4 -28.39 40.11 -26.00
N MET A 5 -28.03 39.58 -24.83
CA MET A 5 -28.20 40.29 -23.56
C MET A 5 -27.17 41.43 -23.40
N ALA A 6 -25.92 41.21 -23.82
CA ALA A 6 -24.88 42.22 -23.79
C ALA A 6 -25.25 43.45 -24.65
N LEU A 7 -25.78 43.21 -25.86
CA LEU A 7 -26.27 44.28 -26.74
C LEU A 7 -27.43 45.07 -26.12
N GLN A 8 -28.36 44.41 -25.44
CA GLN A 8 -29.46 45.09 -24.75
C GLN A 8 -28.94 45.99 -23.61
N VAL A 9 -27.95 45.53 -22.83
CA VAL A 9 -27.34 46.32 -21.77
C VAL A 9 -26.57 47.51 -22.33
N GLU A 10 -25.83 47.35 -23.43
CA GLU A 10 -25.16 48.46 -24.12
C GLU A 10 -26.15 49.53 -24.60
N GLN A 11 -27.28 49.11 -25.16
CA GLN A 11 -28.35 50.03 -25.57
C GLN A 11 -28.96 50.79 -24.39
N LEU A 12 -29.15 50.13 -23.24
CA LEU A 12 -29.65 50.78 -22.03
C LEU A 12 -28.64 51.77 -21.44
N LEU A 13 -27.35 51.42 -21.42
CA LEU A 13 -26.27 52.33 -21.00
C LEU A 13 -26.17 53.55 -21.91
N ALA A 14 -26.30 53.36 -23.23
CA ALA A 14 -26.32 54.46 -24.20
C ALA A 14 -27.52 55.40 -23.98
N LYS A 15 -28.71 54.85 -23.71
CA LYS A 15 -29.89 55.64 -23.36
C LYS A 15 -29.70 56.42 -22.05
N LEU A 16 -29.10 55.81 -21.04
CA LEU A 16 -28.79 56.48 -19.76
C LEU A 16 -27.79 57.62 -19.97
N GLY A 17 -26.80 57.44 -20.86
CA GLY A 17 -25.85 58.48 -21.25
C GLY A 17 -26.55 59.66 -21.94
N GLN A 18 -27.44 59.38 -22.89
CA GLN A 18 -28.23 60.41 -23.56
C GLN A 18 -29.12 61.18 -22.59
N LEU A 19 -29.74 60.51 -21.61
CA LEU A 19 -30.57 61.14 -20.59
C LEU A 19 -29.74 62.02 -19.65
N ASN A 20 -28.53 61.59 -19.29
CA ASN A 20 -27.59 62.38 -18.49
C ASN A 20 -27.12 63.64 -19.25
N GLU A 21 -26.89 63.54 -20.55
CA GLU A 21 -26.57 64.69 -21.41
C GLU A 21 -27.74 65.69 -21.50
N GLN A 22 -28.98 65.21 -21.64
CA GLN A 22 -30.18 66.05 -21.59
C GLN A 22 -30.35 66.74 -20.23
N MET A 23 -30.06 66.03 -19.13
CA MET A 23 -30.06 66.61 -17.78
C MET A 23 -28.98 67.69 -17.61
N SER A 24 -27.81 67.52 -18.25
CA SER A 24 -26.75 68.53 -18.31
C SER A 24 -27.18 69.79 -19.05
N ALA A 25 -27.83 69.64 -20.20
CA ALA A 25 -28.35 70.77 -20.97
C ALA A 25 -29.41 71.56 -20.17
N GLN A 26 -30.28 70.87 -19.43
CA GLN A 26 -31.30 71.51 -18.58
C GLN A 26 -30.70 72.20 -17.34
N CYS A 27 -29.64 71.64 -16.74
CA CYS A 27 -28.93 72.29 -15.63
C CYS A 27 -28.29 73.62 -16.03
N GLN A 28 -27.76 73.71 -17.26
CA GLN A 28 -27.10 74.92 -17.76
C GLN A 28 -28.09 76.05 -18.08
N GLY A 29 -29.37 75.73 -18.31
CA GLY A 29 -30.43 76.70 -18.59
C GLY A 29 -31.16 77.26 -17.35
N ALA A 30 -30.85 76.79 -16.14
CA ALA A 30 -31.54 77.16 -14.91
C ALA A 30 -30.88 78.37 -14.18
N ALA A 31 -31.71 79.27 -13.65
CA ALA A 31 -31.31 80.53 -13.00
C ALA A 31 -30.40 80.36 -11.74
N PRO A 32 -29.64 81.40 -11.31
CA PRO A 32 -28.43 81.28 -10.48
C PRO A 32 -28.59 80.84 -9.00
N GLY A 33 -29.76 80.36 -8.57
CA GLY A 33 -30.05 80.05 -7.16
C GLY A 33 -30.41 78.60 -6.84
N GLY A 34 -30.76 77.78 -7.84
CA GLY A 34 -31.23 76.38 -7.64
C GLY A 34 -30.25 75.29 -8.10
N GLY A 35 -29.07 75.68 -8.61
CA GLY A 35 -28.20 74.79 -9.40
C GLY A 35 -27.31 73.82 -8.61
N THR A 36 -27.03 74.03 -7.33
CA THR A 36 -26.01 73.26 -6.59
C THR A 36 -26.42 71.80 -6.34
N THR A 37 -27.63 71.56 -5.85
CA THR A 37 -28.18 70.21 -5.64
C THR A 37 -28.37 69.46 -6.96
N MET A 38 -28.79 70.18 -8.01
CA MET A 38 -29.00 69.63 -9.35
C MET A 38 -27.68 69.25 -10.02
N MET A 39 -26.64 70.07 -9.88
CA MET A 39 -25.27 69.75 -10.33
C MET A 39 -24.69 68.55 -9.58
N HIS A 40 -24.86 68.46 -8.26
CA HIS A 40 -24.39 67.30 -7.49
C HIS A 40 -25.12 66.00 -7.88
N THR A 41 -26.43 66.10 -8.15
CA THR A 41 -27.24 64.96 -8.62
C THR A 41 -26.78 64.48 -9.99
N LEU A 42 -26.50 65.40 -10.91
CA LEU A 42 -25.97 65.09 -12.23
C LEU A 42 -24.58 64.46 -12.16
N GLN A 43 -23.69 65.02 -11.34
CA GLN A 43 -22.36 64.45 -11.13
C GLN A 43 -22.46 63.00 -10.65
N ARG A 44 -23.34 62.74 -9.68
CA ARG A 44 -23.63 61.37 -9.21
C ARG A 44 -24.15 60.47 -10.32
N HIS A 45 -25.01 60.97 -11.21
CA HIS A 45 -25.49 60.18 -12.36
C HIS A 45 -24.38 59.87 -13.38
N ARG A 46 -23.40 60.77 -13.57
CA ARG A 46 -22.21 60.50 -14.38
C ARG A 46 -21.34 59.42 -13.75
N ASP A 47 -21.11 59.51 -12.43
CA ASP A 47 -20.32 58.53 -11.70
C ASP A 47 -20.97 57.13 -11.75
N ILE A 48 -22.28 57.04 -11.50
CA ILE A 48 -23.05 55.78 -11.59
C ILE A 48 -22.99 55.18 -13.01
N LEU A 49 -23.11 56.02 -14.04
CA LEU A 49 -23.02 55.55 -15.42
C LEU A 49 -21.62 55.00 -15.72
N GLN A 50 -20.57 55.68 -15.28
CA GLN A 50 -19.19 55.24 -15.45
C GLN A 50 -18.95 53.91 -14.72
N ASP A 51 -19.45 53.75 -13.50
CA ASP A 51 -19.38 52.51 -12.74
C ASP A 51 -20.09 51.37 -13.47
N TYR A 52 -21.29 51.60 -14.00
CA TYR A 52 -22.02 50.59 -14.77
C TYR A 52 -21.31 50.21 -16.08
N MET A 53 -20.71 51.17 -16.77
CA MET A 53 -19.92 50.87 -17.97
C MET A 53 -18.69 50.02 -17.62
N HIS A 54 -17.99 50.34 -16.54
CA HIS A 54 -16.82 49.60 -16.09
C HIS A 54 -17.19 48.16 -15.68
N GLU A 55 -18.23 47.99 -14.85
CA GLU A 55 -18.67 46.67 -14.41
C GLU A 55 -19.22 45.82 -15.58
N PHE A 56 -19.88 46.45 -16.55
CA PHE A 56 -20.32 45.76 -17.76
C PHE A 56 -19.13 45.24 -18.59
N GLN A 57 -18.12 46.08 -18.84
CA GLN A 57 -16.92 45.69 -19.59
C GLN A 57 -16.16 44.56 -18.88
N LYS A 58 -15.99 44.66 -17.56
CA LYS A 58 -15.36 43.64 -16.72
C LYS A 58 -16.11 42.30 -16.79
N THR A 59 -17.44 42.34 -16.66
CA THR A 59 -18.28 41.14 -16.75
C THR A 59 -18.20 40.51 -18.14
N ARG A 60 -18.24 41.33 -19.20
CA ARG A 60 -18.11 40.88 -20.59
C ARG A 60 -16.77 40.19 -20.84
N SER A 61 -15.68 40.80 -20.37
CA SER A 61 -14.33 40.22 -20.47
C SER A 61 -14.21 38.90 -19.70
N ASN A 62 -14.76 38.81 -18.48
CA ASN A 62 -14.72 37.58 -17.69
C ASN A 62 -15.44 36.41 -18.39
N ILE A 63 -16.62 36.67 -18.96
CA ILE A 63 -17.42 35.66 -19.67
C ILE A 63 -16.72 35.21 -20.94
N GLN A 64 -16.09 36.14 -21.67
CA GLN A 64 -15.30 35.82 -22.86
C GLN A 64 -14.10 34.92 -22.50
N ALA A 65 -13.32 35.27 -21.47
CA ALA A 65 -12.20 34.47 -21.00
C ALA A 65 -12.62 33.05 -20.56
N ARG A 66 -13.78 32.93 -19.89
CA ARG A 66 -14.33 31.61 -19.52
C ARG A 66 -14.69 30.77 -20.74
N ARG A 67 -15.32 31.37 -21.76
CA ARG A 67 -15.66 30.68 -23.01
C ARG A 67 -14.43 30.22 -23.77
N GLU A 68 -13.42 31.07 -23.90
CA GLU A 68 -12.16 30.72 -24.55
C GLU A 68 -11.48 29.56 -23.80
N ARG A 69 -11.44 29.62 -22.47
CA ARG A 69 -10.94 28.52 -21.65
C ARG A 69 -11.73 27.22 -21.88
N ASP A 70 -13.05 27.29 -21.93
CA ASP A 70 -13.88 26.10 -22.14
C ASP A 70 -13.72 25.54 -23.58
N GLN A 71 -13.49 26.40 -24.59
CA GLN A 71 -13.15 25.97 -25.95
C GLN A 71 -11.78 25.28 -26.01
N LEU A 72 -10.78 25.82 -25.33
CA LEU A 72 -9.45 25.20 -25.21
C LEU A 72 -9.53 23.84 -24.50
N LEU A 73 -10.23 23.76 -23.36
CA LEU A 73 -10.43 22.50 -22.63
C LEU A 73 -11.25 21.48 -23.45
N GLY A 74 -12.24 21.95 -24.22
CA GLY A 74 -13.01 21.12 -25.13
C GLY A 74 -12.17 20.55 -26.29
N SER A 75 -11.11 21.25 -26.72
CA SER A 75 -10.13 20.71 -27.68
C SER A 75 -9.28 19.63 -27.03
N VAL A 76 -8.68 19.94 -25.87
CA VAL A 76 -7.82 18.99 -25.14
C VAL A 76 -8.57 17.70 -24.81
N ARG A 77 -9.83 17.78 -24.39
CA ARG A 77 -10.63 16.58 -24.10
C ARG A 77 -10.90 15.74 -25.34
N ARG A 78 -11.20 16.38 -26.49
CA ARG A 78 -11.36 15.69 -27.78
C ARG A 78 -10.07 15.03 -28.25
N ASP A 79 -8.93 15.68 -28.06
CA ASP A 79 -7.61 15.15 -28.42
C ASP A 79 -7.23 13.97 -27.52
N ILE A 80 -7.51 14.04 -26.22
CA ILE A 80 -7.31 12.93 -25.28
C ILE A 80 -8.19 11.74 -25.64
N ASP A 81 -9.47 11.96 -25.92
CA ASP A 81 -10.38 10.88 -26.31
C ASP A 81 -9.94 10.26 -27.65
N SER A 82 -9.49 11.07 -28.60
CA SER A 82 -8.94 10.62 -29.88
C SER A 82 -7.65 9.79 -29.69
N TYR A 83 -6.74 10.23 -28.81
CA TYR A 83 -5.54 9.46 -28.45
C TYR A 83 -5.90 8.17 -27.72
N LYS A 84 -6.90 8.18 -26.83
CA LYS A 84 -7.40 6.98 -26.15
C LYS A 84 -8.05 5.97 -27.08
N ASN A 85 -8.60 6.42 -28.20
CA ASN A 85 -9.26 5.59 -29.19
C ASN A 85 -8.28 5.07 -30.26
N SER A 86 -7.32 5.92 -30.70
CA SER A 86 -6.21 5.51 -31.56
C SER A 86 -5.22 4.59 -30.85
N SER A 87 -5.08 4.75 -29.53
CA SER A 87 -4.34 3.83 -28.67
C SER A 87 -5.03 2.49 -28.44
N SER A 88 -6.12 2.10 -29.11
CA SER A 88 -6.60 0.71 -29.01
C SER A 88 -5.55 -0.31 -29.48
N LEU A 89 -4.74 0.05 -30.48
CA LEU A 89 -3.55 -0.71 -30.90
C LEU A 89 -2.40 -0.58 -29.89
N SER A 90 -2.21 0.62 -29.33
CA SER A 90 -1.16 0.90 -28.33
C SER A 90 -1.46 0.28 -26.96
N ARG A 91 -2.72 0.11 -26.57
CA ARG A 91 -3.15 -0.60 -25.35
C ARG A 91 -2.91 -2.09 -25.46
N ARG A 92 -3.04 -2.66 -26.66
CA ARG A 92 -2.58 -4.02 -26.95
C ARG A 92 -1.07 -4.12 -26.76
N SER A 93 -0.31 -3.19 -27.36
CA SER A 93 1.16 -3.15 -27.22
C SER A 93 1.64 -2.92 -25.78
N GLU A 94 1.03 -2.00 -25.03
CA GLU A 94 1.31 -1.76 -23.60
C GLU A 94 0.91 -2.96 -22.74
N GLY A 95 -0.21 -3.63 -23.07
CA GLY A 95 -0.62 -4.87 -22.43
C GLY A 95 0.45 -5.95 -22.57
N TYR A 96 0.97 -6.16 -23.79
CA TYR A 96 2.06 -7.10 -24.04
C TYR A 96 3.37 -6.71 -23.36
N LEU A 97 3.73 -5.43 -23.33
CA LEU A 97 4.94 -4.97 -22.62
C LEU A 97 4.86 -5.23 -21.12
N LYS A 98 3.70 -4.92 -20.53
CA LYS A 98 3.44 -5.16 -19.10
C LYS A 98 3.41 -6.66 -18.79
N GLU A 99 2.81 -7.47 -19.66
CA GLU A 99 2.82 -8.93 -19.53
C GLU A 99 4.24 -9.48 -19.61
N HIS A 100 5.07 -8.97 -20.51
CA HIS A 100 6.47 -9.34 -20.62
C HIS A 100 7.27 -8.99 -19.35
N GLU A 101 6.99 -7.84 -18.73
CA GLU A 101 7.58 -7.48 -17.43
C GLU A 101 7.16 -8.46 -16.33
N HIS A 102 5.86 -8.81 -16.27
CA HIS A 102 5.35 -9.82 -15.33
C HIS A 102 5.97 -11.21 -15.55
N LEU A 103 6.13 -11.64 -16.81
CA LEU A 103 6.78 -12.90 -17.17
C LEU A 103 8.24 -12.91 -16.71
N ARG A 104 8.98 -11.84 -16.98
CA ARG A 104 10.38 -11.70 -16.54
C ARG A 104 10.50 -11.72 -15.01
N ASN A 105 9.55 -11.10 -14.32
CA ASN A 105 9.54 -11.12 -12.86
C ASN A 105 9.19 -12.52 -12.32
N SER A 106 8.25 -13.22 -12.97
CA SER A 106 7.91 -14.61 -12.65
C SER A 106 9.08 -15.56 -12.88
N GLU A 107 9.82 -15.39 -13.98
CA GLU A 107 11.02 -16.19 -14.29
C GLU A 107 12.09 -16.07 -13.20
N ARG A 108 12.32 -14.86 -12.68
CA ARG A 108 13.24 -14.64 -11.56
C ARG A 108 12.78 -15.36 -10.28
N LEU A 109 11.49 -15.28 -9.96
CA LEU A 109 10.93 -15.96 -8.79
C LEU A 109 11.03 -17.49 -8.92
N VAL A 110 10.80 -18.02 -10.12
CA VAL A 110 10.98 -19.45 -10.41
C VAL A 110 12.44 -19.86 -10.23
N HIS A 111 13.40 -19.06 -10.71
CA HIS A 111 14.83 -19.32 -10.49
C HIS A 111 15.20 -19.34 -9.01
N ASP A 112 14.65 -18.44 -8.22
CA ASP A 112 14.88 -18.40 -6.77
C ASP A 112 14.29 -19.65 -6.07
N GLN A 113 13.06 -20.03 -6.44
CA GLN A 113 12.43 -21.26 -5.93
C GLN A 113 13.22 -22.51 -6.31
N ILE A 114 13.75 -22.57 -7.53
CA ILE A 114 14.62 -23.66 -7.98
C ILE A 114 15.90 -23.71 -7.13
N ASN A 115 16.49 -22.56 -6.82
CA ASN A 115 17.69 -22.48 -5.96
C ASN A 115 17.39 -22.96 -4.54
N ILE A 116 16.29 -22.51 -3.95
CA ILE A 116 15.83 -22.95 -2.63
C ILE A 116 15.59 -24.47 -2.64
N ALA A 117 14.87 -24.99 -3.64
CA ALA A 117 14.61 -26.42 -3.75
C ALA A 117 15.90 -27.25 -3.90
N MET A 118 16.88 -26.76 -4.66
CA MET A 118 18.20 -27.42 -4.76
C MET A 118 18.95 -27.42 -3.41
N ARG A 119 18.97 -26.30 -2.69
CA ARG A 119 19.59 -26.21 -1.36
C ARG A 119 18.91 -27.17 -0.38
N THR A 120 17.58 -27.17 -0.32
CA THR A 120 16.82 -28.07 0.55
C THR A 120 17.06 -29.53 0.19
N LYS A 121 17.16 -29.87 -1.11
CA LYS A 121 17.51 -31.24 -1.54
C LYS A 121 18.89 -31.66 -1.02
N ASP A 122 19.89 -30.79 -1.13
CA ASP A 122 21.24 -31.08 -0.66
C ASP A 122 21.30 -31.19 0.88
N GLU A 123 20.59 -30.33 1.59
CA GLU A 123 20.42 -30.42 3.05
C GLU A 123 19.75 -31.74 3.46
N LEU A 124 18.66 -32.13 2.82
CA LEU A 124 17.98 -33.42 3.08
C LEU A 124 18.90 -34.62 2.79
N LYS A 125 19.72 -34.54 1.74
CA LYS A 125 20.72 -35.57 1.43
C LYS A 125 21.78 -35.68 2.52
N SER A 126 22.27 -34.54 3.03
CA SER A 126 23.20 -34.48 4.15
C SER A 126 22.58 -35.06 5.43
N GLN A 127 21.35 -34.66 5.76
CA GLN A 127 20.58 -35.18 6.90
C GLN A 127 20.38 -36.69 6.80
N ARG A 128 20.09 -37.24 5.62
CA ARG A 128 20.00 -38.69 5.40
C ARG A 128 21.33 -39.39 5.75
N GLY A 129 22.47 -38.78 5.40
CA GLY A 129 23.80 -39.27 5.78
C GLY A 129 23.98 -39.31 7.30
N ALA A 130 23.60 -38.22 7.99
CA ALA A 130 23.64 -38.13 9.45
C ALA A 130 22.73 -39.17 10.13
N LEU A 131 21.49 -39.33 9.66
CA LEU A 131 20.55 -40.34 10.16
C LEU A 131 21.09 -41.76 9.96
N LYS A 132 21.73 -42.04 8.82
CA LYS A 132 22.36 -43.34 8.58
C LYS A 132 23.52 -43.57 9.55
N ALA A 133 24.32 -42.55 9.86
CA ALA A 133 25.39 -42.65 10.85
C ALA A 133 24.83 -42.91 12.26
N ILE A 134 23.73 -42.25 12.64
CA ILE A 134 23.01 -42.49 13.91
C ILE A 134 22.48 -43.93 13.93
N GLN A 135 21.85 -44.38 12.85
CA GLN A 135 21.35 -45.76 12.75
C GLN A 135 22.48 -46.77 12.96
N THR A 136 23.62 -46.64 12.28
CA THR A 136 24.77 -47.53 12.46
C THR A 136 25.29 -47.53 13.90
N ARG A 137 25.37 -46.36 14.55
CA ARG A 137 25.75 -46.26 15.97
C ARG A 137 24.73 -46.96 16.86
N MET A 138 23.44 -46.77 16.61
CA MET A 138 22.37 -47.43 17.36
C MET A 138 22.41 -48.95 17.20
N THR A 139 22.65 -49.47 15.98
CA THR A 139 22.84 -50.90 15.75
C THR A 139 24.09 -51.42 16.48
N THR A 140 25.16 -50.64 16.51
CA THR A 140 26.39 -51.00 17.25
C THR A 140 26.13 -51.06 18.76
N LEU A 141 25.34 -50.12 19.31
CA LEU A 141 24.92 -50.14 20.71
C LEU A 141 23.98 -51.33 21.01
N ALA A 142 23.00 -51.60 20.13
CA ALA A 142 22.12 -52.76 20.21
C ALA A 142 22.92 -54.07 20.29
N ASN A 143 23.97 -54.21 19.48
CA ASN A 143 24.85 -55.38 19.50
C ASN A 143 25.72 -55.46 20.77
N ARG A 144 25.99 -54.35 21.46
CA ARG A 144 26.75 -54.32 22.72
C ARG A 144 25.89 -54.49 23.97
N PHE A 145 24.59 -54.18 23.92
CA PHE A 145 23.66 -54.42 25.02
C PHE A 145 23.65 -55.88 25.56
N PRO A 146 23.61 -56.94 24.73
CA PRO A 146 23.69 -58.32 25.24
C PRO A 146 25.04 -58.63 25.88
N MET A 147 26.14 -58.02 25.41
CA MET A 147 27.46 -58.15 26.02
C MET A 147 27.50 -57.52 27.42
N ILE A 148 26.91 -56.32 27.58
CA ILE A 148 26.77 -55.67 28.89
C ILE A 148 25.91 -56.51 29.82
N ASN A 149 24.79 -57.06 29.34
CA ASN A 149 23.94 -57.95 30.14
C ASN A 149 24.72 -59.20 30.60
N SER A 150 25.56 -59.78 29.74
CA SER A 150 26.40 -60.93 30.10
C SER A 150 27.46 -60.58 31.15
N LEU A 151 28.02 -59.36 31.12
CA LEU A 151 28.98 -58.87 32.13
C LEU A 151 28.28 -58.61 33.46
N VAL A 152 27.10 -57.97 33.44
CA VAL A 152 26.27 -57.74 34.63
C VAL A 152 25.84 -59.07 35.27
N GLN A 153 25.47 -60.06 34.45
CA GLN A 153 25.12 -61.40 34.92
C GLN A 153 26.33 -62.11 35.56
N ARG A 154 27.52 -62.04 34.95
CA ARG A 154 28.76 -62.59 35.52
C ARG A 154 29.14 -61.94 36.85
N ILE A 155 28.97 -60.62 37.00
CA ILE A 155 29.22 -59.90 38.26
C ILE A 155 28.23 -60.37 39.34
N ASN A 156 26.94 -60.46 39.01
CA ASN A 156 25.92 -60.93 39.97
C ASN A 156 26.14 -62.38 40.39
N LEU A 157 26.59 -63.26 39.48
CA LEU A 157 26.91 -64.66 39.82
C LEU A 157 28.06 -64.77 40.82
N ARG A 158 29.12 -63.96 40.68
CA ARG A 158 30.25 -63.96 41.63
C ARG A 158 29.79 -63.51 43.02
N LYS A 159 29.01 -62.42 43.09
CA LYS A 159 28.43 -61.91 44.35
C LYS A 159 27.50 -62.93 45.02
N ARG A 160 26.73 -63.69 44.23
CA ARG A 160 25.83 -64.74 44.74
C ARG A 160 26.59 -65.93 45.30
N ARG A 161 27.71 -66.34 44.68
CA ARG A 161 28.57 -67.42 45.20
C ARG A 161 29.16 -67.07 46.56
N ASP A 162 29.69 -65.86 46.71
CA ASP A 162 30.28 -65.41 47.98
C ASP A 162 29.23 -65.39 49.11
N SER A 163 28.01 -64.93 48.82
CA SER A 163 26.90 -64.95 49.78
C SER A 163 26.42 -66.36 50.16
N ILE A 164 26.44 -67.32 49.22
CA ILE A 164 26.08 -68.72 49.50
C ILE A 164 27.13 -69.36 50.42
N ILE A 165 28.43 -69.15 50.14
CA ILE A 165 29.51 -69.69 50.97
C ILE A 165 29.41 -69.14 52.39
N LEU A 166 29.22 -67.82 52.54
CA LEU A 166 29.08 -67.18 53.85
C LEU A 166 27.85 -67.71 54.61
N GLY A 167 26.71 -67.89 53.93
CA GLY A 167 25.50 -68.47 54.52
C GLY A 167 25.69 -69.91 55.02
N ILE A 168 26.39 -70.76 54.25
CA ILE A 168 26.67 -72.14 54.64
C ILE A 168 27.57 -72.20 55.89
N VAL A 169 28.63 -71.37 55.94
CA VAL A 169 29.54 -71.33 57.09
C VAL A 169 28.81 -70.91 58.37
N VAL A 170 28.01 -69.83 58.30
CA VAL A 170 27.22 -69.38 59.45
C VAL A 170 26.20 -70.44 59.88
N GLY A 171 25.49 -71.06 58.93
CA GLY A 171 24.53 -72.12 59.21
C GLY A 171 25.16 -73.34 59.91
N LEU A 172 26.32 -73.81 59.42
CA LEU A 172 27.06 -74.91 60.05
C LEU A 172 27.50 -74.55 61.47
N CYS A 173 28.05 -73.35 61.69
CA CYS A 173 28.44 -72.90 63.01
C CYS A 173 27.26 -72.86 63.99
N VAL A 174 26.08 -72.38 63.54
CA VAL A 174 24.87 -72.35 64.39
C VAL A 174 24.38 -73.76 64.72
N VAL A 175 24.39 -74.69 63.76
CA VAL A 175 24.01 -76.10 64.01
C VAL A 175 24.96 -76.77 64.99
N PHE A 176 26.28 -76.58 64.86
CA PHE A 176 27.25 -77.10 65.82
C PHE A 176 27.06 -76.53 67.23
N LEU A 177 26.77 -75.24 67.36
CA LEU A 177 26.45 -74.63 68.65
C LEU A 177 25.18 -75.21 69.28
N MET A 178 24.12 -75.40 68.48
CA MET A 178 22.89 -76.04 68.96
C MET A 178 23.12 -77.47 69.43
N LEU A 179 23.91 -78.26 68.70
CA LEU A 179 24.26 -79.63 69.10
C LEU A 179 25.10 -79.66 70.39
N TYR A 180 26.02 -78.70 70.57
CA TYR A 180 26.82 -78.57 71.79
C TYR A 180 25.98 -78.13 73.01
N ILE A 181 24.94 -77.32 72.81
CA ILE A 181 24.05 -76.91 73.91
C ILE A 181 23.04 -78.02 74.25
N ALA A 182 22.63 -78.83 73.27
CA ALA A 182 21.65 -79.90 73.44
C ALA A 182 22.25 -81.22 73.97
N HIS A 183 23.57 -81.39 73.93
CA HIS A 183 24.31 -82.53 74.47
C HIS A 183 25.09 -82.11 75.71
#